data_AF-A0A097B147-F1
#
_entry.id   AF-A0A097B147-F1
#
_cell.length_a   1.000
_cell.length_b   1.000
_cell.length_c   1.000
_cell.angle_alpha   90.00
_cell.angle_beta   90.00
_cell.angle_gamma   90.00
#
_symmetry.space_group_name_H-M   'P 1'
#
loop_
_entity.id
_entity.type
_entity.pdbx_description
1 polymer ?
#
loop_
_entity_poly.entity_id
_entity_poly.type
_entity_poly.pdbx_seq_one_letter_code
_entity_poly.pdbx_strand_id
1 'polypeptide(L)'
;MYHDLFSTLDKLGVTYDKAELQEKIDKLERETVAKTLVQQAKGLNLSLETNQAKTVIAALSRNYSTDPIQAAEALTHYHHMDEDKQRRYRDELYSQFLRQTPEFDTIMQLNGDYAKRWF
;
A
#
# COMPACT_ATOMS: atom_id res chain seq x y z
N MET A 1 11.02 8.95 -9.44
CA MET A 1 10.61 10.25 -8.88
C MET A 1 11.61 10.85 -7.90
N TYR A 2 12.21 10.07 -6.98
CA TYR A 2 13.10 10.62 -5.94
C TYR A 2 14.55 10.94 -6.36
N HIS A 3 15.00 10.38 -7.47
CA HIS A 3 16.35 10.65 -7.99
C HIS A 3 16.56 12.14 -8.28
N ASP A 4 15.52 12.81 -8.77
CA ASP A 4 15.56 14.25 -9.08
C ASP A 4 15.58 15.11 -7.82
N LEU A 5 14.89 14.70 -6.75
CA LEU A 5 14.86 15.43 -5.47
C LEU A 5 16.23 15.38 -4.78
N PHE A 6 16.82 14.18 -4.65
CA PHE A 6 18.15 14.02 -4.05
C PHE A 6 19.22 14.73 -4.88
N SER A 7 19.16 14.62 -6.21
CA SER A 7 20.10 15.33 -7.08
C SER A 7 19.99 16.85 -6.97
N THR A 8 18.79 17.38 -6.71
CA THR A 8 18.56 18.81 -6.50
C THR A 8 19.11 19.27 -5.16
N LEU A 9 18.87 18.51 -4.08
CA LEU A 9 19.38 18.83 -2.75
C LEU A 9 20.92 18.79 -2.69
N ASP A 10 21.53 17.81 -3.36
CA ASP A 10 22.99 17.70 -3.51
C ASP A 10 23.57 18.90 -4.28
N LYS A 11 22.91 19.32 -5.37
CA LYS A 11 23.30 20.53 -6.14
C LYS A 11 23.18 21.83 -5.34
N LEU A 12 22.27 21.88 -4.37
CA LEU A 12 22.06 23.04 -3.49
C LEU A 12 23.00 23.03 -2.26
N GLY A 13 23.87 22.02 -2.13
CA GLY A 13 24.83 21.93 -1.03
C GLY A 13 24.20 21.64 0.34
N VAL A 14 22.95 21.15 0.35
CA VAL A 14 22.26 20.77 1.58
C VAL A 14 22.85 19.45 2.06
N THR A 15 23.39 19.41 3.28
CA THR A 15 23.84 18.17 3.91
C THR A 15 22.64 17.51 4.60
N TYR A 16 22.30 16.28 4.20
CA TYR A 16 21.21 15.50 4.79
C TYR A 16 21.57 14.03 4.87
N ASP A 17 20.94 13.32 5.82
CA ASP A 17 20.97 11.86 5.83
C ASP A 17 19.95 11.34 4.81
N LYS A 18 20.48 10.72 3.74
CA LYS A 18 19.66 10.20 2.63
C LYS A 18 18.74 9.06 3.08
N ALA A 19 19.18 8.22 4.01
CA ALA A 19 18.37 7.12 4.51
C ALA A 19 17.21 7.64 5.35
N GLU A 20 17.48 8.58 6.26
CA GLU A 20 16.45 9.22 7.08
C GLU A 20 15.42 9.99 6.23
N LEU A 21 15.89 10.71 5.21
CA LEU A 21 15.01 11.47 4.31
C LEU A 21 14.14 10.54 3.46
N GLN A 22 14.69 9.44 2.94
CA GLN A 22 13.91 8.43 2.21
C GLN A 22 12.84 7.82 3.12
N GLU A 23 13.18 7.45 4.35
CA GLU A 23 12.21 6.88 5.30
C GLU A 23 11.06 7.85 5.60
N LYS A 24 11.37 9.14 5.80
CA LYS A 24 10.37 10.19 6.01
C LYS A 24 9.44 10.36 4.81
N ILE A 25 10.00 10.33 3.59
CA ILE A 25 9.24 10.39 2.35
C ILE A 25 8.30 9.18 2.24
N ASP A 26 8.84 7.96 2.38
CA ASP A 26 8.06 6.73 2.29
C ASP A 26 6.93 6.70 3.34
N LYS A 27 7.17 7.27 4.51
CA LYS A 27 6.16 7.41 5.56
C LYS A 27 5.06 8.40 5.13
N LEU A 28 5.44 9.58 4.63
CA LEU A 28 4.50 10.61 4.19
C LEU A 28 3.65 10.16 2.99
N GLU A 29 4.22 9.42 2.04
CA GLU A 29 3.47 8.82 0.93
C GLU A 29 2.40 7.86 1.44
N ARG A 30 2.79 6.92 2.31
CA ARG A 30 1.87 5.95 2.92
C ARG A 30 0.76 6.65 3.71
N GLU A 31 1.10 7.68 4.49
CA GLU A 31 0.10 8.48 5.20
C GLU A 31 -0.85 9.22 4.25
N THR A 32 -0.32 9.72 3.12
CA THR A 32 -1.13 10.42 2.11
C THR A 32 -2.14 9.48 1.48
N VAL A 33 -1.71 8.28 1.07
CA VAL A 33 -2.61 7.25 0.52
C VAL A 33 -3.67 6.86 1.54
N ALA A 34 -3.29 6.60 2.79
CA ALA A 34 -4.22 6.24 3.85
C ALA A 34 -5.27 7.35 4.12
N LYS A 35 -4.84 8.61 4.16
CA LYS A 35 -5.75 9.77 4.30
C LYS A 35 -6.73 9.85 3.14
N THR A 36 -6.26 9.69 1.91
CA THR A 36 -7.09 9.68 0.71
C THR A 36 -8.13 8.56 0.76
N LEU A 37 -7.75 7.34 1.13
CA LEU A 37 -8.66 6.21 1.26
C LEU A 37 -9.73 6.44 2.35
N VAL A 38 -9.35 7.02 3.50
CA VAL A 38 -10.32 7.37 4.56
C VAL A 38 -11.30 8.44 4.08
N GLN A 39 -10.83 9.45 3.35
CA GLN A 39 -11.70 10.48 2.78
C GLN A 39 -12.64 9.89 1.73
N GLN A 40 -12.13 9.02 0.85
CA GLN A 40 -12.93 8.34 -0.17
C GLN A 40 -13.98 7.42 0.46
N ALA A 41 -13.64 6.67 1.51
CA ALA A 41 -14.61 5.86 2.25
C ALA A 41 -15.76 6.69 2.83
N LYS A 42 -15.47 7.88 3.38
CA LYS A 42 -16.50 8.83 3.83
C LYS A 42 -17.38 9.29 2.66
N GLY A 43 -16.79 9.61 1.51
CA GLY A 43 -17.52 10.00 0.31
C GLY A 43 -18.45 8.90 -0.23
N LEU A 44 -18.06 7.64 -0.09
CA LEU A 44 -18.83 6.46 -0.48
C LEU A 44 -19.83 5.99 0.58
N ASN A 45 -19.94 6.67 1.73
CA ASN A 45 -20.71 6.20 2.90
C ASN A 45 -20.31 4.78 3.37
N LEU A 46 -19.05 4.39 3.17
CA LEU A 46 -18.52 3.11 3.64
C LEU A 46 -18.21 3.21 5.14
N SER A 47 -18.92 2.43 5.97
CA SER A 47 -18.67 2.42 7.42
C SER A 47 -17.30 1.82 7.75
N LEU A 48 -16.47 2.61 8.45
CA LEU A 48 -15.15 2.20 8.94
C LEU A 48 -15.20 1.69 10.38
N GLU A 49 -16.37 1.40 10.93
CA GLU A 49 -16.49 0.84 12.28
C GLU A 49 -16.06 -0.63 12.31
N THR A 50 -16.31 -1.34 11.22
CA THR A 50 -15.98 -2.77 11.10
C THR A 50 -14.49 -2.99 10.86
N ASN A 51 -13.95 -4.06 11.45
CA ASN A 51 -12.58 -4.47 11.18
C ASN A 51 -12.37 -4.83 9.70
N GLN A 52 -13.39 -5.34 9.02
CA GLN A 52 -13.32 -5.67 7.60
C GLN A 52 -13.07 -4.46 6.71
N ALA A 53 -13.78 -3.34 6.95
CA ALA A 53 -13.55 -2.13 6.17
C ALA A 53 -12.15 -1.55 6.42
N LYS A 54 -11.69 -1.58 7.69
CA LYS A 54 -10.34 -1.14 8.06
C LYS A 54 -9.26 -1.99 7.40
N THR A 55 -9.42 -3.31 7.34
CA THR A 55 -8.45 -4.20 6.71
C THR A 55 -8.42 -4.04 5.19
N VAL A 56 -9.56 -3.77 4.53
CA VAL A 56 -9.57 -3.42 3.10
C VAL A 56 -8.80 -2.12 2.85
N ILE A 57 -9.04 -1.08 3.65
CA ILE A 57 -8.28 0.18 3.54
C ILE A 57 -6.79 -0.06 3.78
N ALA A 58 -6.43 -0.83 4.80
CA ALA A 58 -5.02 -1.13 5.08
C ALA A 58 -4.35 -1.88 3.92
N ALA A 59 -5.02 -2.88 3.35
CA ALA A 59 -4.50 -3.64 2.21
C ALA A 59 -4.36 -2.78 0.96
N LEU A 60 -5.35 -1.95 0.63
CA LEU A 60 -5.27 -1.00 -0.48
C LEU A 60 -4.16 0.03 -0.27
N SER A 61 -4.05 0.59 0.94
CA SER A 61 -3.00 1.55 1.28
C SER A 61 -1.60 0.96 1.11
N ARG A 62 -1.44 -0.35 1.34
CA ARG A 62 -0.17 -1.03 1.17
C ARG A 62 0.11 -1.39 -0.29
N ASN A 63 -0.90 -1.83 -1.04
CA ASN A 63 -0.73 -2.24 -2.44
C ASN A 63 -0.56 -1.05 -3.40
N TYR A 64 -1.12 0.11 -3.05
CA TYR A 64 -1.04 1.34 -3.83
C TYR A 64 -0.25 2.44 -3.08
N SER A 65 0.82 2.06 -2.38
CA SER A 65 1.50 2.91 -1.38
C SER A 65 2.08 4.22 -1.90
N THR A 66 2.23 4.37 -3.22
CA THR A 66 2.75 5.58 -3.87
C THR A 66 1.74 6.23 -4.83
N ASP A 67 0.53 5.69 -4.94
CA ASP A 67 -0.51 6.18 -5.87
C ASP A 67 -1.85 6.36 -5.16
N PRO A 68 -2.10 7.54 -4.57
CA PRO A 68 -3.36 7.84 -3.89
C PRO A 68 -4.58 7.80 -4.81
N ILE A 69 -4.41 8.09 -6.11
CA ILE A 69 -5.50 8.14 -7.08
C ILE A 69 -5.96 6.71 -7.38
N GLN A 70 -5.03 5.83 -7.76
CA GLN A 70 -5.35 4.42 -7.98
C GLN A 70 -5.90 3.75 -6.73
N ALA A 71 -5.41 4.10 -5.54
CA ALA A 71 -5.95 3.60 -4.28
C ALA A 71 -7.44 3.98 -4.11
N ALA A 72 -7.81 5.24 -4.39
CA ALA A 72 -9.19 5.71 -4.31
C ALA A 72 -10.09 5.06 -5.36
N GLU A 73 -9.59 4.89 -6.58
CA GLU A 73 -10.30 4.18 -7.66
C GLU A 73 -10.54 2.71 -7.28
N ALA A 74 -9.55 2.03 -6.75
CA ALA A 74 -9.66 0.65 -6.29
C ALA A 74 -10.68 0.49 -5.15
N LEU A 75 -10.69 1.42 -4.17
CA LEU A 75 -11.71 1.43 -3.12
C LEU A 75 -13.12 1.65 -3.67
N THR A 76 -13.25 2.56 -4.64
CA THR A 76 -14.52 2.83 -5.33
C THR A 76 -14.99 1.60 -6.09
N HIS A 77 -14.09 0.93 -6.81
CA HIS A 77 -14.40 -0.29 -7.53
C HIS A 77 -14.89 -1.39 -6.58
N TYR A 78 -14.18 -1.62 -5.47
CA TYR A 78 -14.58 -2.56 -4.42
C TYR A 78 -15.99 -2.26 -3.88
N HIS A 79 -16.29 -1.00 -3.59
CA HIS A 79 -17.59 -0.61 -3.03
C HIS A 79 -18.78 -0.92 -3.95
N HIS A 80 -18.58 -0.82 -5.28
CA HIS A 80 -19.63 -1.08 -6.27
C HIS A 80 -19.78 -2.57 -6.65
N MET A 81 -18.95 -3.46 -6.11
CA MET A 81 -19.09 -4.90 -6.32
C MET A 81 -20.23 -5.49 -5.49
N ASP A 82 -20.80 -6.59 -5.99
CA ASP A 82 -21.65 -7.46 -5.18
C ASP A 82 -20.84 -8.17 -4.08
N GLU A 83 -21.53 -8.71 -3.07
CA GLU A 83 -20.91 -9.27 -1.86
C GLU A 83 -19.93 -10.42 -2.16
N ASP A 84 -20.27 -11.29 -3.13
CA ASP A 84 -19.41 -12.41 -3.53
C ASP A 84 -18.12 -11.92 -4.19
N LYS A 85 -18.21 -10.91 -5.07
CA LYS A 85 -17.04 -10.27 -5.67
C LYS A 85 -16.22 -9.50 -4.66
N GLN A 86 -16.86 -8.77 -3.73
CA GLN A 86 -16.16 -8.09 -2.64
C GLN A 86 -15.35 -9.09 -1.81
N ARG A 87 -15.93 -10.25 -1.49
CA ARG A 87 -15.24 -11.31 -0.76
C ARG A 87 -13.99 -11.79 -1.52
N ARG A 88 -14.13 -12.12 -2.80
CA ARG A 88 -12.99 -12.58 -3.63
C ARG A 88 -11.90 -11.52 -3.76
N TYR A 89 -12.28 -10.28 -4.06
CA TYR A 89 -11.36 -9.17 -4.19
C TYR A 89 -10.59 -8.91 -2.89
N ARG A 90 -11.28 -9.01 -1.76
CA ARG A 90 -10.67 -8.87 -0.44
C ARG A 90 -9.66 -10.00 -0.17
N ASP A 91 -10.00 -11.24 -0.50
CA ASP A 91 -9.09 -12.38 -0.31
C ASP A 91 -7.84 -12.24 -1.19
N GLU A 92 -7.99 -11.73 -2.41
CA GLU A 92 -6.87 -11.36 -3.29
C GLU A 92 -5.99 -10.27 -2.67
N LEU A 93 -6.58 -9.16 -2.20
CA LEU A 93 -5.88 -8.08 -1.53
C LEU A 93 -5.09 -8.58 -0.32
N TYR A 94 -5.70 -9.44 0.50
CA TYR A 94 -5.04 -10.00 1.68
C TYR A 94 -3.90 -10.93 1.32
N SER A 95 -4.06 -11.76 0.27
CA SER A 95 -2.97 -12.61 -0.21
C SER A 95 -1.77 -11.77 -0.69
N GLN A 96 -2.02 -10.66 -1.40
CA GLN A 96 -0.98 -9.75 -1.87
C GLN A 96 -0.30 -9.04 -0.70
N PHE A 97 -1.08 -8.59 0.28
CA PHE A 97 -0.55 -7.97 1.50
C PHE A 97 0.36 -8.95 2.26
N LEU A 98 -0.10 -10.20 2.48
CA LEU A 98 0.67 -11.23 3.17
C LEU A 98 1.96 -11.59 2.42
N ARG A 99 1.96 -11.60 1.08
CA ARG A 99 3.15 -11.85 0.26
C ARG A 99 4.28 -10.83 0.43
N GLN A 100 4.00 -9.71 1.09
CA GLN A 100 4.98 -8.67 1.38
C GLN A 100 5.50 -8.72 2.81
N THR A 101 5.06 -9.70 3.63
CA THR A 101 5.52 -9.82 5.01
C THR A 101 6.73 -10.76 5.12
N PRO A 102 7.64 -10.54 6.09
CA PRO A 102 8.80 -11.39 6.31
C PRO A 102 8.43 -12.85 6.64
N GLU A 103 7.28 -13.07 7.29
CA GLU A 103 6.79 -14.40 7.63
C GLU A 103 6.45 -15.21 6.38
N PHE A 104 5.84 -14.58 5.38
CA PHE A 104 5.56 -15.24 4.10
C PHE A 104 6.86 -15.60 3.38
N ASP A 105 7.84 -14.70 3.36
CA ASP A 105 9.16 -14.98 2.77
C ASP A 105 9.87 -16.14 3.49
N THR A 106 9.75 -16.22 4.82
CA THR A 106 10.29 -17.32 5.62
C THR A 106 9.63 -18.65 5.25
N ILE A 107 8.30 -18.68 5.14
CA ILE A 107 7.56 -19.88 4.73
C ILE A 107 7.99 -20.32 3.33
N MET A 108 8.13 -19.37 2.40
CA MET A 108 8.61 -19.64 1.04
C MET A 108 10.02 -20.23 1.00
N GLN A 109 10.93 -19.74 1.87
CA GLN A 109 12.27 -20.30 2.02
C GLN A 109 12.24 -21.73 2.56
N LEU A 110 11.45 -21.97 3.60
CA LEU A 110 11.30 -23.31 4.21
C LEU A 110 10.64 -24.32 3.26
N ASN A 111 9.72 -23.86 2.40
CA ASN A 111 9.07 -24.71 1.40
C ASN A 111 9.92 -24.94 0.13
N GLY A 112 11.09 -24.29 0.01
CA GLY A 112 11.96 -24.40 -1.17
C GLY A 112 11.46 -23.64 -2.41
N ASP A 113 10.42 -22.82 -2.30
CA ASP A 113 9.84 -22.06 -3.41
C ASP A 113 10.46 -20.68 -3.62
N TYR A 114 11.33 -20.22 -2.71
CA TYR A 114 11.96 -18.90 -2.79
C TYR A 114 12.72 -18.66 -4.11
N ALA A 115 13.32 -19.71 -4.69
CA ALA A 115 14.01 -19.62 -5.97
C ALA A 115 13.08 -19.20 -7.12
N LYS A 116 11.81 -19.64 -7.13
CA LYS A 116 10.87 -19.39 -8.24
C LYS A 116 10.36 -17.95 -8.34
N ARG A 117 10.65 -17.09 -7.37
CA ARG A 117 10.24 -15.67 -7.37
C ARG A 117 11.22 -14.77 -8.13
N TRP A 118 12.42 -15.28 -8.42
CA TRP A 118 13.54 -14.54 -9.02
C TRP A 118 14.01 -15.12 -10.37
N PHE A 119 13.27 -16.09 -10.93
CA PHE A 119 13.47 -16.66 -12.28
C PHE A 119 12.24 -16.46 -13.13
#